data_AF-A0AA91GS65-F1
#
_entry.id   AF-A0AA91GS65-F1
#
_cell.length_a   1.000
_cell.length_b   1.000
_cell.length_c   1.000
_cell.angle_alpha   90.00
_cell.angle_beta   90.00
_cell.angle_gamma   90.00
#
_symmetry.space_group_name_H-M   'P 1'
#
loop_
_entity.id
_entity.type
_entity.pdbx_description
1 polymer ?
#
loop_
_entity_poly.entity_id
_entity_poly.type
_entity_poly.pdbx_seq_one_letter_code
_entity_poly.pdbx_strand_id
1 'polypeptide(L)'
;MTDSQNRDEQIKKLRELIKDIDIGMLTTVDEDGSLHSRPMSTNSEVEFDGDLWFFTYASSHKVTEVEQHQQVNVSFSDPHKQNYVSVSGKAQLVRDRNKLQELWKPQLKAWFPKELDEPDIALLKVSVEKAEYWDAPSGFVAHTIGLVKAITTGEKPNVGENEKVTLK
;
A
#
# COMPACT_ATOMS: atom_id res chain seq x y z
N MET A 1 -26.58 -3.35 -8.54
CA MET A 1 -25.68 -2.26 -8.10
C MET A 1 -24.64 -2.11 -9.20
N THR A 2 -24.39 -0.90 -9.67
CA THR A 2 -23.50 -0.66 -10.82
C THR A 2 -22.04 -0.88 -10.42
N ASP A 3 -21.20 -1.26 -11.38
CA ASP A 3 -19.77 -1.57 -11.19
C ASP A 3 -19.00 -0.45 -10.46
N SER A 4 -19.39 0.80 -10.72
CA SER A 4 -18.87 2.01 -10.06
C SER A 4 -19.13 2.06 -8.54
N GLN A 5 -20.32 1.63 -8.08
CA GLN A 5 -20.67 1.68 -6.66
C GLN A 5 -19.86 0.65 -5.86
N ASN A 6 -19.55 -0.50 -6.46
CA ASN A 6 -18.72 -1.53 -5.83
C ASN A 6 -17.26 -1.07 -5.69
N ARG A 7 -16.72 -0.41 -6.74
CA ARG A 7 -15.35 0.12 -6.72
C ARG A 7 -15.12 1.15 -5.61
N ASP A 8 -16.04 2.10 -5.44
CA ASP A 8 -15.90 3.15 -4.42
C ASP A 8 -15.95 2.58 -2.99
N GLU A 9 -16.77 1.54 -2.77
CA GLU A 9 -16.82 0.80 -1.50
C GLU A 9 -15.50 0.07 -1.22
N GLN A 10 -14.92 -0.60 -2.23
CA GLN A 10 -13.63 -1.27 -2.10
C GLN A 10 -12.49 -0.28 -1.81
N ILE A 11 -12.46 0.86 -2.50
CA ILE A 11 -11.48 1.92 -2.23
C ILE A 11 -11.61 2.43 -0.80
N LYS A 12 -12.84 2.67 -0.36
CA LYS A 12 -13.11 3.12 1.01
C LYS A 12 -12.62 2.09 2.04
N LYS A 13 -12.91 0.80 1.85
CA LYS A 13 -12.44 -0.26 2.77
C LYS A 13 -10.91 -0.33 2.79
N LEU A 14 -10.25 -0.35 1.63
CA LEU A 14 -8.78 -0.36 1.57
C LEU A 14 -8.16 0.87 2.22
N ARG A 15 -8.73 2.06 2.00
CA ARG A 15 -8.32 3.30 2.66
C ARG A 15 -8.37 3.16 4.17
N GLU A 16 -9.46 2.64 4.72
CA GLU A 16 -9.59 2.44 6.17
C GLU A 16 -8.55 1.45 6.72
N LEU A 17 -8.18 0.44 5.94
CA LEU A 17 -7.17 -0.54 6.35
C LEU A 17 -5.74 0.05 6.33
N ILE A 18 -5.41 0.93 5.39
CA ILE A 18 -4.03 1.42 5.24
C ILE A 18 -3.77 2.82 5.81
N LYS A 19 -4.81 3.59 6.17
CA LYS A 19 -4.68 5.01 6.58
C LYS A 19 -3.74 5.27 7.76
N ASP A 20 -3.61 4.30 8.67
CA ASP A 20 -2.78 4.42 9.87
C ASP A 20 -1.37 3.82 9.65
N ILE A 21 -1.06 3.35 8.43
CA ILE A 21 0.20 2.70 8.07
C ILE A 21 0.92 3.56 7.03
N ASP A 22 1.88 4.37 7.47
CA ASP A 22 2.64 5.25 6.57
C ASP A 22 3.58 4.47 5.64
N ILE A 23 4.19 3.39 6.14
CA ILE A 23 5.20 2.65 5.39
C ILE A 23 4.57 1.45 4.69
N GLY A 24 4.63 1.47 3.36
CA GLY A 24 4.38 0.31 2.51
C GLY A 24 5.70 -0.31 2.03
N MET A 25 5.77 -1.63 1.97
CA MET A 25 6.89 -2.35 1.37
C MET A 25 6.63 -2.52 -0.12
N LEU A 26 7.24 -1.65 -0.94
CA LEU A 26 7.18 -1.71 -2.39
C LEU A 26 8.08 -2.82 -2.90
N THR A 27 7.50 -3.75 -3.65
CA THR A 27 8.20 -4.86 -4.31
C THR A 27 8.15 -4.68 -5.81
N THR A 28 9.32 -4.69 -6.43
CA THR A 28 9.57 -4.57 -7.88
C THR A 28 10.34 -5.79 -8.38
N VAL A 29 10.47 -5.90 -9.70
CA VAL A 29 11.24 -6.96 -10.37
C VAL A 29 12.51 -6.34 -10.93
N ASP A 30 13.68 -6.89 -10.58
CA ASP A 30 14.98 -6.47 -11.12
C ASP A 30 15.25 -7.14 -12.50
N GLU A 31 16.30 -6.70 -13.19
CA GLU A 31 16.69 -7.18 -14.53
C GLU A 31 16.95 -8.69 -14.57
N ASP A 32 17.43 -9.28 -13.47
CA ASP A 32 17.67 -10.72 -13.34
C ASP A 32 16.40 -11.52 -12.98
N GLY A 33 15.26 -10.84 -12.82
CA GLY A 33 13.98 -11.42 -12.44
C GLY A 33 13.79 -11.61 -10.93
N SER A 34 14.77 -11.22 -10.10
CA SER A 34 14.63 -11.25 -8.65
C SER A 34 13.62 -10.20 -8.14
N LEU A 35 13.06 -10.46 -6.97
CA LEU A 35 12.10 -9.55 -6.32
C LEU A 35 12.82 -8.69 -5.30
N HIS A 36 12.73 -7.38 -5.46
CA HIS A 36 13.33 -6.42 -4.54
C HIS A 36 12.27 -5.65 -3.78
N SER A 37 12.25 -5.81 -2.46
CA SER A 37 11.31 -5.12 -1.57
C SER A 37 12.00 -4.04 -0.74
N ARG A 38 11.34 -2.88 -0.56
CA ARG A 38 11.89 -1.73 0.17
C ARG A 38 10.80 -0.88 0.82
N PRO A 39 11.06 -0.29 2.00
CA PRO A 39 10.10 0.58 2.66
C PRO A 39 9.95 1.90 1.88
N MET A 40 8.72 2.32 1.67
CA MET A 40 8.36 3.58 1.04
C MET A 40 7.21 4.23 1.83
N SER A 41 7.34 5.52 2.13
CA SER A 41 6.29 6.29 2.81
C SER A 41 5.21 6.70 1.80
N THR A 42 3.96 6.31 2.05
CA THR A 42 2.77 6.76 1.31
C THR A 42 2.37 8.20 1.67
N ASN A 43 3.10 8.82 2.61
CA ASN A 43 2.83 10.15 3.12
C ASN A 43 1.43 10.21 3.75
N SER A 44 1.15 9.30 4.69
CA SER A 44 -0.12 8.84 5.31
C SER A 44 -1.34 9.76 5.39
N GLU A 45 -1.18 11.09 5.28
CA GLU A 45 -2.30 12.05 5.17
C GLU A 45 -2.76 12.27 3.72
N VAL A 46 -2.10 11.67 2.72
CA VAL A 46 -2.58 11.65 1.33
C VAL A 46 -3.74 10.66 1.25
N GLU A 47 -4.92 11.14 0.83
CA GLU A 47 -6.10 10.30 0.72
C GLU A 47 -5.94 9.25 -0.40
N PHE A 48 -6.09 7.97 -0.05
CA PHE A 48 -6.08 6.89 -1.03
C PHE A 48 -7.35 6.89 -1.89
N ASP A 49 -7.22 7.13 -3.19
CA ASP A 49 -8.31 7.17 -4.17
C ASP A 49 -8.24 6.03 -5.21
N GLY A 50 -7.38 5.04 -4.95
CA GLY A 50 -7.00 3.98 -5.88
C GLY A 50 -5.56 4.11 -6.38
N ASP A 51 -4.91 5.23 -6.13
CA ASP A 51 -3.48 5.43 -6.42
C ASP A 51 -2.67 5.56 -5.12
N LEU A 52 -1.50 4.91 -5.07
CA LEU A 52 -0.48 5.17 -4.05
C LEU A 52 0.60 6.08 -4.64
N TRP A 53 1.07 7.02 -3.83
CA TRP A 53 2.05 8.01 -4.23
C TRP A 53 3.27 7.95 -3.33
N PHE A 54 4.45 7.86 -3.94
CA PHE A 54 5.73 7.84 -3.22
C PHE A 54 6.66 8.90 -3.78
N PHE A 55 7.21 9.75 -2.93
CA PHE A 55 8.31 10.62 -3.34
C PHE A 55 9.57 9.79 -3.60
N THR A 56 10.27 10.07 -4.70
CA THR A 56 11.50 9.40 -5.08
C THR A 56 12.40 10.33 -5.90
N TYR A 57 13.65 9.94 -6.06
CA TYR A 57 14.49 10.44 -7.14
C TYR A 57 14.19 9.67 -8.41
N ALA A 58 14.07 10.36 -9.54
CA ALA A 58 13.86 9.74 -10.84
C ALA A 58 15.08 8.91 -11.30
N SER A 59 16.28 9.22 -10.80
CA SER A 59 17.49 8.40 -10.99
C SER A 59 17.56 7.15 -10.10
N SER A 60 16.59 6.92 -9.22
CA SER A 60 16.61 5.74 -8.33
C SER A 60 16.50 4.44 -9.11
N HIS A 61 17.23 3.41 -8.68
CA HIS A 61 17.20 2.08 -9.29
C HIS A 61 15.78 1.48 -9.42
N LYS A 62 14.92 1.70 -8.41
CA LYS A 62 13.50 1.28 -8.46
C LYS A 62 12.71 1.85 -9.65
N VAL A 63 13.10 3.02 -10.14
CA VAL A 63 12.46 3.67 -11.28
C VAL A 63 12.85 2.92 -12.55
N THR A 64 14.13 2.57 -12.70
CA THR A 64 14.60 1.70 -13.80
C THR A 64 13.88 0.36 -13.80
N GLU A 65 13.79 -0.30 -12.64
CA GLU A 65 13.05 -1.57 -12.49
C GLU A 65 11.58 -1.42 -12.92
N VAL A 66 10.90 -0.34 -12.51
CA VAL A 66 9.49 -0.08 -12.85
C VAL A 66 9.29 0.28 -14.33
N GLU A 67 10.23 0.98 -14.95
CA GLU A 67 10.18 1.31 -16.39
C GLU A 67 10.28 0.07 -17.26
N GLN A 68 11.03 -0.94 -16.81
CA GLN A 68 11.14 -2.25 -17.48
C GLN A 68 9.95 -3.16 -17.13
N HIS A 69 9.53 -3.17 -15.86
CA HIS A 69 8.49 -4.03 -15.31
C HIS A 69 7.52 -3.23 -14.45
N GLN A 70 6.44 -2.74 -15.07
CA GLN A 70 5.45 -1.89 -14.38
C GLN A 70 4.65 -2.62 -13.30
N GLN A 71 4.54 -3.95 -13.34
CA GLN A 71 3.78 -4.72 -12.35
C GLN A 71 4.53 -4.76 -11.03
N VAL A 72 3.90 -4.24 -9.98
CA VAL A 72 4.46 -4.15 -8.64
C VAL A 72 3.47 -4.65 -7.60
N ASN A 73 4.00 -4.95 -6.41
CA ASN A 73 3.20 -5.14 -5.22
C ASN A 73 3.59 -4.11 -4.15
N VAL A 74 2.62 -3.65 -3.37
CA VAL A 74 2.90 -2.91 -2.13
C VAL A 74 2.20 -3.65 -1.00
N SER A 75 2.94 -4.00 0.05
CA SER A 75 2.36 -4.61 1.24
C SER A 75 2.38 -3.65 2.43
N PHE A 76 1.31 -3.69 3.21
CA PHE A 76 1.14 -2.95 4.46
C PHE A 76 0.88 -3.95 5.58
N SER A 77 1.43 -3.66 6.76
CA SER A 77 1.24 -4.51 7.94
C SER A 77 1.11 -3.67 9.20
N ASP A 78 0.05 -3.92 9.97
CA ASP A 78 -0.10 -3.50 11.35
C ASP A 78 -0.28 -4.75 12.23
N PRO A 79 0.82 -5.32 12.75
CA PRO A 79 0.75 -6.50 13.60
C PRO A 79 0.00 -6.29 14.90
N HIS A 80 -0.12 -5.04 15.39
CA HIS A 80 -0.86 -4.73 16.61
C HIS A 80 -2.37 -4.85 16.39
N LYS A 81 -2.85 -4.40 15.23
CA LYS A 81 -4.26 -4.57 14.80
C LYS A 81 -4.52 -5.89 14.09
N GLN A 82 -3.49 -6.70 13.83
CA GLN A 82 -3.55 -7.90 12.99
C GLN A 82 -4.14 -7.62 11.59
N ASN A 83 -3.77 -6.47 11.03
CA ASN A 83 -4.22 -6.02 9.73
C ASN A 83 -3.07 -6.12 8.73
N TYR A 84 -3.29 -6.86 7.65
CA TYR A 84 -2.31 -7.07 6.60
C TYR A 84 -2.97 -6.83 5.24
N VAL A 85 -2.32 -6.03 4.40
CA VAL A 85 -2.84 -5.69 3.07
C VAL A 85 -1.75 -5.92 2.04
N SER A 86 -2.10 -6.57 0.94
CA SER A 86 -1.25 -6.76 -0.23
C SER A 86 -1.96 -6.16 -1.43
N VAL A 87 -1.39 -5.11 -2.04
CA VAL A 87 -1.94 -4.49 -3.24
C VAL A 87 -1.06 -4.79 -4.44
N SER A 88 -1.67 -5.19 -5.56
CA SER A 88 -0.99 -5.37 -6.84
C SER A 88 -1.49 -4.31 -7.81
N GLY A 89 -0.57 -3.74 -8.58
CA GLY A 89 -0.90 -2.69 -9.53
C GLY A 89 0.25 -2.32 -10.43
N LYS A 90 0.06 -1.24 -11.18
CA LYS A 90 1.07 -0.73 -12.11
C LYS A 90 1.75 0.51 -11.56
N ALA A 91 3.07 0.47 -11.47
CA ALA A 91 3.90 1.59 -11.12
C ALA A 91 4.31 2.39 -12.37
N GLN A 92 4.43 3.71 -12.22
CA GLN A 92 5.01 4.59 -13.22
C GLN A 92 5.64 5.83 -12.58
N LEU A 93 6.68 6.37 -13.21
CA LEU A 93 7.27 7.63 -12.83
C LEU A 93 6.37 8.80 -13.28
N VAL A 94 6.15 9.77 -12.40
CA VAL A 94 5.36 10.98 -12.64
C VAL A 94 6.20 12.20 -12.27
N ARG A 95 6.44 13.08 -13.23
CA ARG A 95 7.13 14.37 -13.07
C ARG A 95 6.18 15.56 -13.22
N ASP A 96 5.01 15.45 -12.62
CA ASP A 96 4.01 16.52 -12.61
C ASP A 96 4.28 17.49 -11.45
N ARG A 97 4.55 18.75 -11.80
CA ARG A 97 4.85 19.81 -10.83
C ARG A 97 3.67 20.15 -9.93
N ASN A 98 2.46 20.15 -10.46
CA ASN A 98 1.26 20.43 -9.67
C ASN A 98 1.01 19.30 -8.67
N LYS A 99 1.22 18.03 -9.09
CA LYS A 99 1.05 16.88 -8.19
C LYS A 99 2.12 16.83 -7.11
N LEU A 100 3.36 17.15 -7.44
CA LEU A 100 4.44 17.31 -6.46
C LEU A 100 4.09 18.38 -5.42
N GLN A 101 3.57 19.53 -5.85
CA GLN A 101 3.12 20.61 -4.96
C GLN A 101 1.94 20.19 -4.07
N GLU A 102 0.95 19.51 -4.65
CA GLU A 102 -0.24 19.01 -3.96
C GLU A 102 0.13 18.06 -2.80
N LEU A 103 1.09 17.16 -3.05
CA LEU A 103 1.45 16.11 -2.10
C LEU A 103 2.63 16.48 -1.18
N TRP A 104 3.27 17.64 -1.40
CA TRP A 104 4.44 18.04 -0.64
C TRP A 104 4.11 18.34 0.83
N LYS A 105 5.02 17.94 1.73
CA LYS A 105 4.92 18.26 3.15
C LYS A 105 6.26 18.66 3.74
N PRO A 106 6.30 19.55 4.75
CA PRO A 106 7.56 20.06 5.32
C PRO A 106 8.52 18.97 5.80
N GLN A 107 8.02 17.85 6.35
CA GLN A 107 8.87 16.74 6.79
C GLN A 107 9.68 16.11 5.67
N LEU A 108 9.22 16.19 4.41
CA LEU A 108 9.95 15.62 3.26
C LEU A 108 11.29 16.32 3.01
N LYS A 109 11.49 17.52 3.57
CA LYS A 109 12.77 18.25 3.52
C LYS A 109 13.94 17.46 4.13
N ALA A 110 13.67 16.53 5.04
CA ALA A 110 14.70 15.64 5.59
C ALA A 110 15.34 14.74 4.51
N TRP A 111 14.59 14.37 3.46
CA TRP A 111 15.07 13.56 2.34
C TRP A 111 15.33 14.37 1.07
N PHE A 112 14.62 15.47 0.87
CA PHE A 112 14.79 16.38 -0.27
C PHE A 112 15.09 17.81 0.22
N PRO A 113 16.36 18.14 0.57
CA PRO A 113 16.71 19.41 1.20
C PRO A 113 16.45 20.64 0.33
N LYS A 114 16.49 20.48 -0.99
CA LYS A 114 16.14 21.51 -1.99
C LYS A 114 14.63 21.56 -2.27
N GLU A 115 13.84 20.80 -1.52
CA GLU A 115 12.38 20.78 -1.61
C GLU A 115 11.94 20.50 -3.06
N LEU A 116 10.98 21.28 -3.57
CA LEU A 116 10.51 21.15 -4.93
C LEU A 116 11.50 21.71 -5.96
N ASP A 117 12.54 22.45 -5.57
CA ASP A 117 13.58 22.90 -6.53
C ASP A 117 14.59 21.79 -6.86
N GLU A 118 14.49 20.64 -6.20
CA GLU A 118 15.31 19.46 -6.51
C GLU A 118 15.03 18.98 -7.95
N PRO A 119 16.00 19.04 -8.89
CA PRO A 119 15.76 18.72 -10.30
C PRO A 119 15.39 17.26 -10.54
N ASP A 120 15.82 16.34 -9.67
CA ASP A 120 15.55 14.91 -9.83
C ASP A 120 14.37 14.40 -8.99
N ILE A 121 13.65 15.29 -8.27
CA ILE A 121 12.47 14.90 -7.51
C ILE A 121 11.35 14.46 -8.44
N ALA A 122 10.71 13.35 -8.09
CA ALA A 122 9.59 12.81 -8.81
C ALA A 122 8.65 12.07 -7.87
N LEU A 123 7.50 11.68 -8.42
CA LEU A 123 6.57 10.77 -7.77
C LEU A 123 6.62 9.43 -8.47
N LEU A 124 6.68 8.35 -7.70
CA LEU A 124 6.33 7.02 -8.17
C LEU A 124 4.85 6.81 -7.85
N LYS A 125 4.05 6.67 -8.90
CA LYS A 125 2.61 6.40 -8.80
C LYS A 125 2.38 4.91 -8.95
N VAL A 126 1.67 4.29 -8.02
CA VAL A 126 1.16 2.92 -8.17
C VAL A 126 -0.35 2.97 -8.32
N SER A 127 -0.86 2.69 -9.52
CA SER A 127 -2.29 2.52 -9.74
C SER A 127 -2.71 1.11 -9.35
N VAL A 128 -3.48 1.01 -8.27
CA VAL A 128 -3.94 -0.27 -7.71
C VAL A 128 -4.93 -0.93 -8.68
N GLU A 129 -4.69 -2.20 -8.99
CA GLU A 129 -5.58 -3.03 -9.80
C GLU A 129 -6.31 -4.03 -8.92
N LYS A 130 -5.62 -4.64 -7.97
CA LYS A 130 -6.18 -5.65 -7.05
C LYS A 130 -5.62 -5.46 -5.65
N ALA A 131 -6.37 -5.90 -4.65
CA ALA A 131 -5.84 -6.05 -3.31
C ALA A 131 -6.36 -7.32 -2.65
N GLU A 132 -5.57 -7.85 -1.73
CA GLU A 132 -5.98 -8.88 -0.79
C GLU A 132 -5.66 -8.38 0.61
N TYR A 133 -6.60 -8.57 1.54
CA TYR A 133 -6.39 -8.16 2.92
C TYR A 133 -6.80 -9.25 3.90
N TRP A 134 -6.24 -9.16 5.10
CA TRP A 134 -6.54 -9.98 6.25
C TRP A 134 -6.82 -9.05 7.42
N ASP A 135 -8.07 -9.03 7.86
CA ASP A 135 -8.58 -8.16 8.93
C ASP A 135 -9.18 -9.06 10.02
N ALA A 136 -8.49 -9.22 11.15
CA ALA A 136 -8.99 -9.99 12.28
C ALA A 136 -9.77 -9.09 13.24
N PRO A 137 -11.00 -9.47 13.68
CA PRO A 137 -11.76 -8.65 14.61
C PRO A 137 -10.95 -8.37 15.88
N SER A 138 -10.67 -7.10 16.11
CA SER A 138 -9.81 -6.60 17.17
C SER A 138 -10.36 -7.00 18.54
N GLY A 139 -9.78 -8.04 19.14
CA GLY A 139 -10.07 -8.43 20.51
C GLY A 139 -9.15 -9.55 20.96
N PHE A 140 -8.11 -9.22 21.72
CA PHE A 140 -7.28 -10.18 22.46
C PHE A 140 -8.13 -11.21 23.25
N VAL A 141 -9.33 -10.81 23.67
CA VAL A 141 -10.33 -11.66 24.34
C VAL A 141 -11.06 -12.63 23.39
N ALA A 142 -11.38 -12.22 22.16
CA ALA A 142 -12.04 -13.09 21.17
C ALA A 142 -11.10 -14.21 20.68
N HIS A 143 -9.82 -13.88 20.49
CA HIS A 143 -8.80 -14.85 20.08
C HIS A 143 -8.50 -15.89 21.15
N THR A 144 -8.37 -15.50 22.42
CA THR A 144 -8.07 -16.44 23.51
C THR A 144 -9.21 -17.41 23.76
N ILE A 145 -10.47 -16.93 23.75
CA ILE A 145 -11.66 -17.79 23.85
C ILE A 145 -11.77 -18.70 22.62
N GLY A 146 -11.52 -18.17 21.41
CA GLY A 146 -11.55 -18.93 20.16
C GLY A 146 -10.50 -20.05 20.10
N LEU A 147 -9.28 -19.80 20.58
CA LEU A 147 -8.20 -20.79 20.65
C LEU A 147 -8.52 -21.91 21.64
N VAL A 148 -8.98 -21.59 22.85
CA VAL A 148 -9.37 -22.59 23.85
C VAL A 148 -10.54 -23.44 23.33
N LYS A 149 -11.54 -22.80 22.71
CA LYS A 149 -12.66 -23.51 22.07
C LYS A 149 -12.16 -24.41 20.93
N ALA A 150 -11.31 -23.93 20.04
CA ALA A 150 -10.78 -24.71 18.92
C ALA A 150 -9.99 -25.95 19.38
N ILE A 151 -9.18 -25.81 20.43
CA ILE A 151 -8.42 -26.93 21.02
C ILE A 151 -9.35 -27.98 21.64
N THR A 152 -10.49 -27.56 22.20
CA THR A 152 -11.42 -28.45 22.91
C THR A 152 -12.49 -29.06 22.01
N THR A 153 -12.97 -28.32 21.01
CA THR A 153 -14.08 -28.74 20.12
C THR A 153 -13.61 -29.19 18.74
N GLY A 154 -12.36 -28.88 18.35
CA GLY A 154 -11.86 -29.11 16.99
C GLY A 154 -12.46 -28.16 15.93
N GLU A 155 -13.32 -27.22 16.33
CA GLU A 155 -13.87 -26.21 15.41
C GLU A 155 -12.80 -25.17 15.07
N LYS A 156 -12.70 -24.80 13.78
CA LYS A 156 -11.79 -23.72 13.38
C LYS A 156 -12.21 -22.41 14.07
N PRO A 157 -11.27 -21.65 14.66
CA PRO A 157 -11.60 -20.34 15.21
C PRO A 157 -12.15 -19.44 14.10
N ASN A 158 -13.02 -18.50 14.46
CA ASN A 158 -13.41 -17.43 13.55
C ASN A 158 -12.28 -16.38 13.56
N VAL A 159 -11.28 -16.57 12.67
CA VAL A 159 -9.95 -15.93 12.76
C VAL A 159 -9.83 -14.58 12.05
N GLY A 160 -10.89 -14.08 11.41
CA GLY A 160 -10.86 -12.84 10.64
C GLY A 160 -11.42 -12.97 9.23
N GLU A 161 -11.52 -11.82 8.56
CA GLU A 161 -11.92 -11.68 7.17
C GLU A 161 -10.69 -11.76 6.26
N ASN A 162 -10.77 -12.59 5.22
CA ASN A 162 -9.83 -12.59 4.09
C ASN A 162 -10.62 -12.37 2.81
N GLU A 163 -10.35 -11.28 2.11
CA GLU A 163 -11.07 -10.92 0.90
C GLU A 163 -10.10 -10.44 -0.19
N LYS A 164 -10.44 -10.76 -1.44
CA LYS A 164 -9.78 -10.26 -2.65
C LYS A 164 -10.70 -9.27 -3.35
N VAL A 165 -10.19 -8.07 -3.56
CA VAL A 165 -10.91 -6.97 -4.21
C VAL A 165 -10.23 -6.58 -5.51
N THR A 166 -11.02 -6.12 -6.49
CA THR A 166 -10.55 -5.74 -7.84
C THR A 166 -11.05 -4.34 -8.16
N LEU A 167 -10.12 -3.40 -8.32
CA LEU A 167 -10.38 -1.97 -8.46
C LEU A 167 -10.43 -1.52 -9.93
N LYS A 168 -9.99 -2.38 -10.87
CA LYS A 168 -9.97 -2.17 -12.32
C LYS A 168 -10.19 -3.47 -13.09
#